data_AF-A0A954GM10-F1
#
_entry.id   AF-A0A954GM10-F1
#
_cell.length_a   1.000
_cell.length_b   1.000
_cell.length_c   1.000
_cell.angle_alpha   90.00
_cell.angle_beta   90.00
_cell.angle_gamma   90.00
#
_symmetry.space_group_name_H-M   'P 1'
#
loop_
_entity.id
_entity.type
_entity.pdbx_description
1 polymer ?
#
loop_
_entity_poly.entity_id
_entity_poly.type
_entity_poly.pdbx_seq_one_letter_code
_entity_poly.pdbx_strand_id
1 'polypeptide(L)'
;MIEETSLSAAEVHPMNVTRFTGFEPLKANYLYCPNQFLDVCLPHVSRSVLRLVAYILDQTLGWLDTDGNPRSQNISVSYQQLVDRAGLGRGGIRPAIDEAIERKFIRRVREGRAAAAGANGEQGAFALCWDETETYQDTPETFQGFYTGEGHRTPIPNAYFRQ
;
A
#
# COMPACT_ATOMS: atom_id res chain seq x y z
N MET A 1 20.10 -19.47 75.17
CA MET A 1 19.61 -18.18 74.66
C MET A 1 19.74 -18.22 73.15
N ILE A 2 18.67 -18.62 72.46
CA ILE A 2 18.45 -18.33 71.04
C ILE A 2 16.95 -18.10 70.93
N GLU A 3 16.55 -16.85 70.75
CA GLU A 3 15.16 -16.43 70.57
C GLU A 3 14.67 -16.87 69.19
N GLU A 4 13.57 -17.62 69.14
CA GLU A 4 12.76 -17.79 67.94
C GLU A 4 11.94 -16.51 67.72
N THR A 5 12.50 -15.57 66.98
CA THR A 5 11.76 -14.40 66.52
C THR A 5 10.83 -14.80 65.38
N SER A 6 9.53 -14.81 65.70
CA SER A 6 8.43 -15.05 64.77
C SER A 6 8.38 -13.98 63.68
N LEU A 7 8.54 -14.35 62.41
CA LEU A 7 8.28 -13.45 61.29
C LEU A 7 6.76 -13.34 61.04
N SER A 8 6.24 -12.13 61.23
CA SER A 8 4.88 -11.72 60.88
C SER A 8 4.62 -11.89 59.38
N ALA A 9 3.53 -12.57 59.02
CA ALA A 9 3.06 -12.68 57.65
C ALA A 9 2.73 -11.30 57.10
N ALA A 10 3.53 -10.82 56.14
CA ALA A 10 3.22 -9.61 55.41
C ALA A 10 1.93 -9.83 54.59
N GLU A 11 0.97 -8.93 54.77
CA GLU A 11 -0.25 -8.86 53.96
C GLU A 11 0.12 -8.70 52.49
N VAL A 12 -0.09 -9.75 51.70
CA VAL A 12 0.10 -9.71 50.25
C VAL A 12 -1.09 -8.97 49.66
N HIS A 13 -0.90 -7.67 49.42
CA HIS A 13 -1.84 -6.87 48.64
C HIS A 13 -1.90 -7.44 47.22
N PRO A 14 -3.06 -7.91 46.72
CA PRO A 14 -3.13 -8.51 45.39
C PRO A 14 -2.86 -7.42 44.36
N MET A 15 -1.68 -7.48 43.73
CA MET A 15 -1.37 -6.73 42.53
C MET A 15 -2.41 -7.12 41.48
N ASN A 16 -3.34 -6.21 41.19
CA ASN A 16 -4.32 -6.38 40.12
C ASN A 16 -3.58 -6.25 38.78
N VAL A 17 -2.94 -7.34 38.36
CA VAL A 17 -2.29 -7.44 37.05
C VAL A 17 -3.41 -7.62 36.04
N THR A 18 -3.94 -6.51 35.51
CA THR A 18 -4.84 -6.54 34.36
C THR A 18 -4.10 -7.23 33.21
N ARG A 19 -4.45 -8.50 32.96
CA ARG A 19 -3.86 -9.32 31.92
C ARG A 19 -4.26 -8.73 30.57
N PHE A 20 -3.30 -8.55 29.66
CA PHE A 20 -3.61 -8.19 28.28
C PHE A 20 -4.56 -9.23 27.68
N THR A 21 -5.77 -8.83 27.34
CA THR A 21 -6.83 -9.70 26.82
C THR A 21 -6.79 -9.85 25.30
N GLY A 22 -5.77 -9.30 24.64
CA GLY A 22 -5.72 -9.20 23.18
C GLY A 22 -6.31 -7.90 22.66
N PHE A 23 -6.34 -7.78 21.33
CA PHE A 23 -7.02 -6.71 20.62
C PHE A 23 -8.41 -7.16 20.16
N GLU A 24 -9.32 -6.21 19.96
CA GLU A 24 -10.57 -6.51 19.28
C GLU A 24 -10.29 -7.09 17.88
N PRO A 25 -11.01 -8.12 17.44
CA PRO A 25 -10.88 -8.63 16.07
C PRO A 25 -11.09 -7.52 15.05
N LEU A 26 -10.10 -7.32 14.18
CA LEU A 26 -10.18 -6.31 13.14
C LEU A 26 -11.32 -6.64 12.17
N LYS A 27 -12.27 -5.72 12.03
CA LYS A 27 -13.24 -5.71 10.93
C LYS A 27 -12.80 -4.69 9.90
N ALA A 28 -11.96 -5.11 8.97
CA ALA A 28 -11.51 -4.28 7.87
C ALA A 28 -11.76 -4.96 6.53
N ASN A 29 -12.01 -4.16 5.50
CA ASN A 29 -11.84 -4.62 4.13
C ASN A 29 -10.34 -4.61 3.83
N TYR A 30 -9.84 -5.70 3.26
CA TYR A 30 -8.44 -5.88 2.93
C TYR A 30 -8.22 -5.86 1.43
N LEU A 31 -7.06 -5.34 1.04
CA LEU A 31 -6.48 -5.50 -0.27
C LEU A 31 -5.39 -6.56 -0.15
N TYR A 32 -5.38 -7.53 -1.05
CA TYR A 32 -4.27 -8.49 -1.17
C TYR A 32 -3.09 -7.81 -1.84
N CYS A 33 -2.23 -7.20 -1.02
CA CYS A 33 -1.13 -6.36 -1.46
C CYS A 33 0.02 -7.25 -1.95
N PRO A 34 0.58 -7.04 -3.15
CA PRO A 34 1.80 -7.71 -3.56
C PRO A 34 2.92 -7.42 -2.56
N ASN A 35 3.62 -8.44 -2.08
CA ASN A 35 4.70 -8.27 -1.09
C ASN A 35 5.80 -7.33 -1.63
N GLN A 36 6.06 -7.34 -2.94
CA GLN A 36 6.99 -6.42 -3.59
C GLN A 36 6.65 -4.93 -3.40
N PHE A 37 5.39 -4.57 -3.10
CA PHE A 37 5.09 -3.20 -2.68
C PHE A 37 5.76 -2.85 -1.34
N LEU A 38 5.78 -3.79 -0.40
CA LEU A 38 6.40 -3.65 0.91
C LEU A 38 7.92 -3.81 0.85
N ASP A 39 8.40 -4.71 -0.01
CA ASP A 39 9.82 -5.10 -0.05
C ASP A 39 10.63 -4.24 -1.04
N VAL A 40 10.03 -3.82 -2.15
CA VAL A 40 10.72 -3.08 -3.22
C VAL A 40 10.28 -1.61 -3.29
N CYS A 41 8.97 -1.34 -3.24
CA CYS A 41 8.48 0.02 -3.39
C CYS A 41 8.69 0.84 -2.11
N LEU A 42 8.09 0.42 -1.00
CA LEU A 42 8.08 1.13 0.28
C LEU A 42 9.45 1.58 0.80
N PRO A 43 10.53 0.78 0.73
CA PRO A 43 11.82 1.17 1.33
C PRO A 43 12.73 1.96 0.39
N HIS A 44 12.47 1.99 -0.93
CA HIS A 44 13.46 2.45 -1.92
C HIS A 44 13.04 3.64 -2.76
N VAL A 45 11.84 4.20 -2.54
CA VAL A 45 11.29 5.29 -3.34
C VAL A 45 10.94 6.51 -2.52
N SER A 46 10.77 7.65 -3.20
CA SER A 46 10.27 8.86 -2.56
C SER A 46 8.82 8.69 -2.07
N ARG A 47 8.42 9.45 -1.05
CA ARG A 47 7.03 9.42 -0.53
C ARG A 47 5.99 9.69 -1.63
N SER A 48 6.30 10.55 -2.60
CA SER A 48 5.38 10.86 -3.72
C SER A 48 5.16 9.64 -4.62
N VAL A 49 6.22 8.89 -4.95
CA VAL A 49 6.11 7.63 -5.70
C VAL A 49 5.34 6.61 -4.91
N LEU A 50 5.66 6.44 -3.63
CA LEU A 50 4.97 5.49 -2.75
C LEU A 50 3.46 5.74 -2.74
N ARG A 51 3.03 6.99 -2.54
CA ARG A 51 1.62 7.38 -2.53
C ARG A 51 0.95 7.16 -3.89
N LEU A 52 1.65 7.44 -4.98
CA LEU A 52 1.15 7.19 -6.34
C LEU A 52 0.90 5.71 -6.58
N VAL A 53 1.88 4.86 -6.28
CA VAL A 53 1.78 3.40 -6.46
C VAL A 53 0.71 2.82 -5.54
N ALA A 54 0.67 3.24 -4.27
CA ALA A 54 -0.34 2.86 -3.30
C ALA A 54 -1.76 3.19 -3.78
N TYR A 55 -1.95 4.39 -4.35
CA TYR A 55 -3.24 4.80 -4.91
C TYR A 55 -3.64 3.93 -6.10
N ILE A 56 -2.73 3.67 -7.04
CA ILE A 56 -3.02 2.82 -8.20
C ILE A 56 -3.30 1.36 -7.78
N LEU A 57 -2.60 0.86 -6.75
CA LEU A 57 -2.89 -0.44 -6.13
C LEU A 57 -4.32 -0.48 -5.56
N ASP A 58 -4.74 0.50 -4.75
CA ASP A 58 -6.11 0.55 -4.20
C ASP A 58 -7.16 0.64 -5.31
N GLN A 59 -6.93 1.43 -6.35
CA GLN A 59 -7.88 1.54 -7.47
C GLN A 59 -7.97 0.25 -8.28
N THR A 60 -6.89 -0.52 -8.37
CA THR A 60 -6.87 -1.77 -9.14
C THR A 60 -7.38 -2.96 -8.32
N LEU A 61 -6.88 -3.15 -7.10
CA LEU A 61 -7.11 -4.35 -6.29
C LEU A 61 -8.09 -4.14 -5.13
N GLY A 62 -8.38 -2.89 -4.76
CA GLY A 62 -9.27 -2.55 -3.64
C GLY A 62 -10.76 -2.56 -3.98
N TRP A 63 -11.09 -2.69 -5.27
CA TRP A 63 -12.46 -2.71 -5.79
C TRP A 63 -12.63 -3.92 -6.70
N LEU A 64 -12.95 -5.05 -6.07
CA LEU A 64 -13.21 -6.30 -6.78
C LEU A 64 -14.69 -6.38 -7.18
N ASP A 65 -14.97 -7.02 -8.31
CA ASP A 65 -16.33 -7.39 -8.69
C ASP A 65 -16.81 -8.63 -7.91
N THR A 66 -18.00 -9.12 -8.25
CA THR A 66 -18.62 -10.29 -7.62
C THR A 66 -17.82 -11.58 -7.78
N ASP A 67 -16.95 -11.65 -8.78
CA ASP A 67 -16.10 -12.81 -9.07
C ASP A 67 -14.70 -12.65 -8.45
N GLY A 68 -14.46 -11.56 -7.70
CA GLY A 68 -13.17 -11.27 -7.08
C GLY A 68 -12.14 -10.68 -8.04
N ASN A 69 -12.54 -10.28 -9.26
CA ASN A 69 -11.64 -9.69 -10.23
C ASN A 69 -11.54 -8.16 -10.06
N PRO A 70 -10.38 -7.55 -10.33
CA PRO A 70 -10.23 -6.10 -10.44
C PRO A 70 -11.26 -5.47 -11.37
N ARG A 71 -12.09 -4.54 -10.85
CA ARG A 71 -13.10 -3.83 -11.68
C ARG A 71 -12.47 -2.99 -12.80
N SER A 72 -11.23 -2.53 -12.62
CA SER A 72 -10.46 -1.86 -13.66
C SER A 72 -8.97 -2.10 -13.44
N GLN A 73 -8.25 -2.45 -14.52
CA GLN A 73 -6.79 -2.55 -14.52
C GLN A 73 -6.11 -1.32 -15.13
N ASN A 74 -6.88 -0.49 -15.85
CA ASN A 74 -6.41 0.74 -16.48
C ASN A 74 -7.02 1.93 -15.74
N ILE A 75 -6.24 2.54 -14.85
CA ILE A 75 -6.70 3.63 -14.00
C ILE A 75 -6.43 4.95 -14.72
N SER A 76 -7.50 5.59 -15.19
CA SER A 76 -7.42 6.99 -15.64
C SER A 76 -7.32 7.89 -14.42
N VAL A 77 -6.27 8.71 -14.36
CA VAL A 77 -6.01 9.61 -13.24
C VAL A 77 -5.81 11.03 -13.75
N SER A 78 -6.60 11.95 -13.22
CA SER A 78 -6.36 13.38 -13.34
C SER A 78 -5.35 13.84 -12.28
N TYR A 79 -4.66 14.94 -12.55
CA TYR A 79 -3.78 15.56 -11.55
C TYR A 79 -4.55 15.93 -10.28
N GLN A 80 -5.80 16.37 -10.42
CA GLN A 80 -6.65 16.72 -9.28
C GLN A 80 -6.93 15.50 -8.40
N GLN A 81 -7.21 14.33 -8.98
CA GLN A 81 -7.36 13.09 -8.21
C GLN A 81 -6.08 12.69 -7.48
N LEU A 82 -4.91 12.85 -8.12
CA LEU A 82 -3.63 12.56 -7.45
C LEU A 82 -3.35 13.51 -6.28
N VAL A 83 -3.79 14.77 -6.36
CA VAL A 83 -3.74 15.70 -5.24
C VAL A 83 -4.71 15.30 -4.14
N ASP A 84 -5.98 15.11 -4.48
CA ASP A 84 -7.06 14.98 -3.47
C ASP A 84 -7.13 13.59 -2.85
N ARG A 85 -6.80 12.54 -3.61
CA ARG A 85 -6.97 11.14 -3.19
C ARG A 85 -5.65 10.48 -2.82
N ALA A 86 -4.60 10.74 -3.58
CA ALA A 86 -3.27 10.21 -3.29
C ALA A 86 -2.43 11.17 -2.43
N GLY A 87 -2.88 12.41 -2.21
CA GLY A 87 -2.19 13.38 -1.36
C GLY A 87 -0.84 13.83 -1.92
N LEU A 88 -0.68 13.84 -3.25
CA LEU A 88 0.52 14.34 -3.91
C LEU A 88 0.50 15.86 -4.02
N GLY A 89 1.62 16.51 -3.75
CA GLY A 89 1.82 17.92 -4.11
C GLY A 89 1.91 18.07 -5.63
N ARG A 90 1.31 19.12 -6.21
CA ARG A 90 1.28 19.34 -7.67
C ARG A 90 2.66 19.28 -8.34
N GLY A 91 3.69 19.84 -7.71
CA GLY A 91 5.07 19.81 -8.22
C GLY A 91 5.73 18.42 -8.16
N GLY A 92 5.23 17.52 -7.31
CA GLY A 92 5.76 16.17 -7.15
C GLY A 92 5.09 15.13 -8.06
N ILE A 93 3.99 15.46 -8.73
CA ILE A 93 3.24 14.51 -9.58
C ILE A 93 4.09 14.00 -10.74
N ARG A 94 4.68 14.93 -11.51
CA ARG A 94 5.43 14.55 -12.72
C ARG A 94 6.68 13.72 -12.38
N PRO A 95 7.57 14.15 -11.45
CA PRO A 95 8.70 13.32 -11.05
C PRO A 95 8.30 11.96 -10.49
N ALA A 96 7.21 11.88 -9.72
CA ALA A 96 6.74 10.61 -9.18
C ALA A 96 6.24 9.65 -10.26
N ILE A 97 5.53 10.16 -11.27
CA ILE A 97 5.09 9.34 -12.41
C ILE A 97 6.30 8.83 -13.19
N ASP A 98 7.26 9.71 -13.47
CA ASP A 98 8.43 9.35 -14.27
C ASP A 98 9.30 8.31 -13.54
N GLU A 99 9.57 8.49 -12.24
CA GLU A 99 10.28 7.49 -11.40
C GLU A 99 9.51 6.17 -11.29
N ALA A 100 8.18 6.20 -11.11
CA ALA A 100 7.37 4.99 -10.98
C ALA A 100 7.32 4.15 -12.26
N ILE A 101 7.40 4.80 -13.44
CA ILE A 101 7.51 4.14 -14.73
C ILE A 101 8.92 3.55 -14.91
N GLU A 102 9.96 4.35 -14.64
CA GLU A 102 11.35 3.91 -14.74
C GLU A 102 11.62 2.65 -13.91
N ARG A 103 11.09 2.62 -12.69
CA ARG A 103 11.20 1.50 -11.75
C ARG A 103 10.16 0.39 -11.97
N LYS A 104 9.37 0.46 -13.04
CA LYS A 104 8.39 -0.58 -13.42
C LYS A 104 7.35 -0.89 -12.34
N PHE A 105 6.97 0.07 -11.51
CA PHE A 105 5.80 -0.10 -10.63
C PHE A 105 4.51 0.11 -11.42
N ILE A 106 4.54 1.06 -12.34
CA ILE A 106 3.40 1.39 -13.20
C ILE A 106 3.86 1.49 -14.65
N ARG A 107 2.90 1.38 -15.57
CA ARG A 107 3.08 1.65 -16.99
C ARG A 107 2.06 2.68 -17.47
N ARG A 108 2.47 3.52 -18.42
CA ARG A 108 1.57 4.47 -19.07
C ARG A 108 0.74 3.74 -20.13
N VAL A 109 -0.58 3.78 -19.98
CA VAL A 109 -1.55 3.23 -20.93
C VAL A 109 -1.95 4.29 -21.97
N ARG A 110 -2.13 5.54 -21.51
CA ARG A 110 -2.43 6.69 -22.37
C ARG A 110 -1.74 7.94 -21.82
N GLU A 111 -1.14 8.73 -22.68
CA GLU A 111 -0.61 10.03 -22.30
C GLU A 111 -1.73 11.06 -22.08
N GLY A 112 -1.60 11.89 -21.06
CA GLY A 112 -2.52 13.01 -20.85
C GLY A 112 -2.17 14.16 -21.77
N ARG A 113 -3.19 14.82 -22.34
CA ARG A 113 -3.02 15.99 -23.21
C ARG A 113 -3.64 17.21 -22.57
N ALA A 114 -2.89 18.30 -22.48
CA ALA A 114 -3.44 19.58 -22.04
C ALA A 114 -4.55 20.04 -23.00
N ALA A 115 -5.59 20.68 -22.45
CA ALA A 115 -6.64 21.29 -23.24
C ALA A 115 -6.03 22.32 -24.21
N ALA A 116 -6.29 22.16 -25.51
CA ALA A 116 -6.04 23.20 -26.50
C ALA A 116 -7.27 24.11 -26.60
N ALA A 117 -7.12 25.31 -27.17
CA ALA A 117 -8.25 26.23 -27.38
C ALA A 117 -9.38 25.50 -28.16
N GLY A 118 -10.52 25.27 -27.50
CA GLY A 118 -11.69 24.58 -28.06
C GLY A 118 -11.75 23.06 -27.87
N ALA A 119 -10.76 22.44 -27.22
CA ALA A 119 -10.74 20.99 -26.96
C ALA A 119 -10.59 20.69 -25.46
N ASN A 120 -11.34 19.70 -24.96
CA ASN A 120 -11.15 19.20 -23.61
C ASN A 120 -9.79 18.52 -23.47
N GLY A 121 -9.10 18.76 -22.36
CA GLY A 121 -7.88 18.03 -22.04
C GLY A 121 -8.17 16.55 -21.79
N GLU A 122 -7.23 15.69 -22.18
CA GLU A 122 -7.32 14.25 -21.93
C GLU A 122 -6.51 13.87 -20.69
N GLN A 123 -7.09 13.02 -19.85
CA GLN A 123 -6.40 12.51 -18.67
C GLN A 123 -5.39 11.44 -19.06
N GLY A 124 -4.26 11.40 -18.37
CA GLY A 124 -3.36 10.25 -18.46
C GLY A 124 -4.02 9.00 -17.88
N ALA A 125 -3.70 7.84 -18.45
CA ALA A 125 -4.11 6.55 -17.90
C ALA A 125 -2.87 5.72 -17.60
N PHE A 126 -2.87 5.07 -16.43
CA PHE A 126 -1.78 4.24 -15.95
C PHE A 126 -2.34 2.91 -15.45
N ALA A 127 -1.52 1.88 -15.52
CA ALA A 127 -1.80 0.57 -14.96
C ALA A 127 -0.62 0.14 -14.10
N LEU A 128 -0.85 -0.80 -13.18
CA LEU A 128 0.25 -1.51 -12.55
C LEU A 128 1.06 -2.23 -13.64
N CYS A 129 2.37 -2.29 -13.44
CA CYS A 129 3.21 -3.16 -14.24
C CYS A 129 3.18 -4.54 -13.58
N TRP A 130 2.72 -5.53 -14.33
CA TRP A 130 2.70 -6.93 -13.89
C TRP A 130 3.92 -7.64 -14.46
N ASP A 131 4.52 -8.51 -13.67
CA ASP A 131 5.62 -9.36 -14.12
C ASP A 131 5.09 -10.49 -15.02
N GLU A 132 5.71 -10.65 -16.19
CA GLU A 132 5.39 -11.68 -17.18
C GLU A 132 6.36 -12.88 -17.12
N THR A 133 7.39 -12.81 -16.26
CA THR A 133 8.50 -13.79 -16.24
C THR A 133 8.27 -15.01 -15.34
N GLU A 134 7.06 -15.15 -14.76
CA GLU A 134 6.65 -16.20 -13.82
C GLU A 134 7.58 -16.41 -12.60
N THR A 135 8.55 -15.51 -12.39
CA THR A 135 9.57 -15.61 -11.35
C THR A 135 9.36 -14.51 -10.32
N TYR A 136 9.24 -14.86 -9.04
CA TYR A 136 9.15 -13.86 -7.98
C TYR A 136 10.52 -13.17 -7.76
N GLN A 137 10.53 -11.84 -7.86
CA GLN A 137 11.71 -10.99 -7.66
C GLN A 137 11.39 -9.88 -6.66
N ASP A 138 12.07 -9.82 -5.52
CA ASP A 138 11.80 -8.90 -4.42
C ASP A 138 12.95 -7.93 -4.12
N THR A 139 13.92 -7.82 -5.03
CA THR A 139 14.96 -6.79 -4.94
C THR A 139 14.77 -5.69 -5.98
N PRO A 140 15.12 -4.43 -5.68
CA PRO A 140 14.99 -3.33 -6.63
C PRO A 140 15.70 -3.54 -7.97
N GLU A 141 16.83 -4.24 -7.95
CA GLU A 141 17.67 -4.44 -9.14
C GLU A 141 17.08 -5.45 -10.11
N THR A 142 16.37 -6.46 -9.61
CA THR A 142 15.79 -7.52 -10.44
C THR A 142 14.30 -7.33 -10.69
N PHE A 143 13.63 -6.43 -9.96
CA PHE A 143 12.20 -6.14 -10.10
C PHE A 143 11.81 -5.77 -11.55
N GLN A 144 10.92 -6.57 -12.13
CA GLN A 144 10.37 -6.34 -13.48
C GLN A 144 8.89 -5.94 -13.49
N GLY A 145 8.25 -5.91 -12.33
CA GLY A 145 6.82 -5.70 -12.18
C GLY A 145 6.28 -6.51 -11.00
N PHE A 146 5.00 -6.29 -10.67
CA PHE A 146 4.33 -7.03 -9.61
C PHE A 146 4.01 -8.46 -10.04
N TYR A 147 4.41 -9.42 -9.23
CA TYR A 147 4.19 -10.84 -9.45
C TYR A 147 2.70 -11.19 -9.36
N THR A 148 2.22 -11.99 -10.31
CA THR A 148 0.80 -12.36 -10.45
C THR A 148 0.48 -13.76 -9.93
N GLY A 149 1.49 -14.55 -9.56
CA GLY A 149 1.28 -15.88 -8.99
C GLY A 149 0.75 -15.87 -7.55
N GLU A 150 0.63 -17.08 -7.00
CA GLU A 150 0.09 -17.35 -5.66
C GLU A 150 1.13 -17.19 -4.55
N GLY A 151 0.67 -16.98 -3.31
CA GLY A 151 1.53 -17.03 -2.11
C GLY A 151 2.35 -15.77 -1.78
N HIS A 152 2.42 -14.79 -2.68
CA HIS A 152 3.25 -13.58 -2.50
C HIS A 152 2.43 -12.30 -2.26
N ARG A 153 1.35 -12.42 -1.49
CA ARG A 153 0.45 -11.32 -1.16
C ARG A 153 0.14 -11.29 0.32
N THR A 154 0.11 -10.09 0.88
CA THR A 154 -0.26 -9.85 2.28
C THR A 154 -1.60 -9.13 2.34
N PRO A 155 -2.58 -9.59 3.13
CA PRO A 155 -3.81 -8.85 3.34
C PRO A 155 -3.53 -7.58 4.16
N ILE A 156 -3.64 -6.42 3.51
CA ILE A 156 -3.41 -5.11 4.13
C ILE A 156 -4.75 -4.36 4.19
N PRO A 157 -5.14 -3.78 5.34
CA PRO A 157 -6.38 -3.01 5.43
C PRO A 157 -6.42 -1.88 4.40
N ASN A 158 -7.57 -1.69 3.72
CA ASN A 158 -7.72 -0.62 2.72
C ASN A 158 -7.42 0.77 3.29
N ALA A 159 -7.63 0.96 4.59
CA ALA A 159 -7.31 2.21 5.30
C ALA A 159 -5.82 2.58 5.22
N TYR A 160 -4.91 1.63 5.03
CA TYR A 160 -3.49 1.91 4.81
C TYR A 160 -3.26 2.76 3.54
N PHE A 161 -4.02 2.49 2.48
CA PHE A 161 -3.83 3.12 1.15
C PHE A 161 -4.61 4.43 0.97
N ARG A 162 -5.48 4.81 1.91
CA ARG A 162 -6.47 5.90 1.76
C ARG A 162 -6.20 7.11 2.68
N GLN A 163 -4.98 7.23 3.20
CA GLN A 163 -4.54 8.30 4.11
C GLN A 163 -3.79 9.44 3.40
#